data_AF-A0A3D6EMV3-F1
#
_entry.id   AF-A0A3D6EMV3-F1
#
_cell.length_a   1.000
_cell.length_b   1.000
_cell.length_c   1.000
_cell.angle_alpha   90.00
_cell.angle_beta   90.00
_cell.angle_gamma   90.00
#
_symmetry.space_group_name_H-M   'P 1'
#
loop_
_entity.id
_entity.type
_entity.pdbx_description
1 polymer ?
#
loop_
_entity_poly.entity_id
_entity_poly.type
_entity_poly.pdbx_seq_one_letter_code
_entity_poly.pdbx_strand_id
1 'polypeptide(L)'
;MHEVRLRHFLPALIGSLHQQQAEGELVLEQNDGIRRIYWSGGDLVYLRSDAVGEQFGNFLIRRGVLDMASLKELLADGEGARMGDRVVQWGLMTVEERDSRLHELLGSILLHAMEHTILTMTWVPGALDENLSGDLQFRLDHRRLIWDTFQSAKVGRELEEMFRSEPDWRWEARPDLLESLSDLPLTPALAYALSLLGSEPLGYETIGSLSGLPSEDSARLVATLWALGGLNLVRGDLLLLPKEPVKAAPVPELPPVPVLEVEEILEPEADPEPILLIQEDLFPPPLAHTPRSPLPPAEALEQAFSGPSPATLPLLPSRAEEESLSAPDRAHRLVVKAKSYLMQDRTSEAIRALEQSIKLDGDSPAAYEAWLLLGRLRLGNPAWSTRAVEALQVASRIRPRAAEPWALMGELYDRKGFRANAQGCFRRALELDPSVAVPPGYDDDEADGLREGQGGLMGRLRAMLGREKG
;
A
#
# COMPACT_ATOMS: atom_id res chain seq x y z
N MET A 1 5.57 17.40 -17.67
CA MET A 1 5.05 16.39 -16.72
C MET A 1 3.54 16.32 -16.93
N HIS A 2 3.05 15.27 -17.59
CA HIS A 2 1.62 15.03 -17.70
C HIS A 2 1.18 14.35 -16.40
N GLU A 3 0.46 15.07 -15.55
CA GLU A 3 -0.37 14.46 -14.51
C GLU A 3 -1.44 13.63 -15.22
N VAL A 4 -1.12 12.36 -15.47
CA VAL A 4 -2.05 11.39 -16.03
C VAL A 4 -3.14 11.16 -14.98
N ARG A 5 -4.32 11.71 -15.25
CA ARG A 5 -5.55 11.61 -14.46
C ARG A 5 -6.19 10.21 -14.47
N LEU A 6 -5.40 9.15 -14.44
CA LEU A 6 -5.93 7.80 -14.30
C LEU A 6 -5.42 7.21 -12.99
N ARG A 7 -6.33 7.21 -12.02
CA ARG A 7 -6.27 6.34 -10.85
C ARG A 7 -6.22 4.92 -11.40
N HIS A 8 -5.02 4.38 -11.58
CA HIS A 8 -4.80 3.01 -12.00
C HIS A 8 -5.61 2.09 -11.05
N PHE A 9 -6.65 1.45 -11.57
CA PHE A 9 -7.61 0.70 -10.78
C PHE A 9 -7.08 -0.72 -10.58
N LEU A 10 -6.83 -1.12 -9.32
CA LEU A 10 -6.13 -2.37 -9.01
C LEU A 10 -6.77 -3.61 -9.68
N PRO A 11 -8.10 -3.82 -9.67
CA PRO A 11 -8.71 -4.95 -10.38
C PRO A 11 -8.41 -5.02 -11.88
N ALA A 12 -8.43 -3.88 -12.58
CA ALA A 12 -8.09 -3.82 -14.00
C ALA A 12 -6.59 -4.05 -14.23
N LEU A 13 -5.76 -3.57 -13.31
CA LEU A 13 -4.33 -3.79 -13.34
C LEU A 13 -3.97 -5.28 -13.21
N ILE A 14 -4.63 -6.00 -12.31
CA ILE A 14 -4.45 -7.45 -12.14
C ILE A 14 -4.74 -8.19 -13.45
N GLY A 15 -5.82 -7.82 -14.15
CA GLY A 15 -6.12 -8.32 -15.50
C GLY A 15 -5.01 -8.05 -16.51
N SER A 16 -4.50 -6.82 -16.54
CA SER A 16 -3.40 -6.43 -17.41
C SER A 16 -2.12 -7.22 -17.12
N LEU A 17 -1.74 -7.36 -15.84
CA LEU A 17 -0.57 -8.12 -15.40
C LEU A 17 -0.66 -9.60 -15.79
N HIS A 18 -1.85 -10.19 -15.64
CA HIS A 18 -2.08 -11.57 -16.03
C HIS A 18 -1.97 -11.77 -17.56
N GLN A 19 -2.67 -10.93 -18.33
CA GLN A 19 -2.64 -11.00 -19.79
C GLN A 19 -1.23 -10.77 -20.38
N GLN A 20 -0.42 -9.95 -19.73
CA GLN A 20 0.96 -9.67 -20.14
C GLN A 20 1.98 -10.72 -19.67
N GLN A 21 1.55 -11.75 -18.95
CA GLN A 21 2.44 -12.74 -18.31
C GLN A 21 3.54 -12.06 -17.47
N ALA A 22 3.17 -11.01 -16.75
CA ALA A 22 4.13 -10.15 -16.07
C ALA A 22 4.95 -10.90 -15.00
N GLU A 23 6.21 -10.47 -14.85
CA GLU A 23 7.13 -10.92 -13.79
C GLU A 23 7.60 -9.70 -12.99
N GLY A 24 7.39 -9.73 -11.68
CA GLY A 24 7.80 -8.64 -10.79
C GLY A 24 6.92 -8.45 -9.57
N GLU A 25 7.07 -7.30 -8.91
CA GLU A 25 6.27 -6.93 -7.75
C GLU A 25 5.47 -5.64 -7.98
N LEU A 26 4.22 -5.63 -7.52
CA LEU A 26 3.38 -4.46 -7.40
C LEU A 26 3.42 -3.97 -5.95
N VAL A 27 3.88 -2.74 -5.76
CA VAL A 27 3.94 -2.09 -4.45
C VAL A 27 2.78 -1.10 -4.33
N LEU A 28 1.90 -1.37 -3.37
CA LEU A 28 0.74 -0.56 -3.03
C LEU A 28 0.97 0.13 -1.69
N GLU A 29 0.91 1.46 -1.67
CA GLU A 29 0.91 2.25 -0.44
C GLU A 29 -0.52 2.67 -0.13
N GLN A 30 -1.03 2.26 1.02
CA GLN A 30 -2.36 2.61 1.52
C GLN A 30 -2.24 3.27 2.90
N ASN A 31 -3.36 3.78 3.40
CA ASN A 31 -3.38 4.55 4.64
C ASN A 31 -2.88 3.80 5.88
N ASP A 32 -2.92 2.46 5.84
CA ASP A 32 -2.67 1.54 6.94
C ASP A 32 -1.42 0.67 6.76
N GLY A 33 -0.70 0.83 5.64
CA GLY A 33 0.52 0.07 5.36
C GLY A 33 0.87 -0.04 3.88
N ILE A 34 1.93 -0.79 3.61
CA ILE A 34 2.43 -1.14 2.29
C ILE A 34 2.13 -2.62 2.02
N ARG A 35 1.47 -2.88 0.89
CA ARG A 35 1.20 -4.23 0.37
C ARG A 35 2.08 -4.47 -0.85
N ARG A 36 2.84 -5.55 -0.84
CA ARG A 36 3.64 -6.04 -1.97
C ARG A 36 2.99 -7.29 -2.51
N ILE A 37 2.64 -7.27 -3.79
CA ILE A 37 1.98 -8.36 -4.46
C ILE A 37 2.90 -8.84 -5.58
N TYR A 38 3.16 -10.14 -5.65
CA TYR A 38 4.21 -10.73 -6.49
C TYR A 38 3.60 -11.53 -7.64
N TRP A 39 4.11 -11.32 -8.86
CA TRP A 39 3.68 -12.00 -10.08
C TRP A 39 4.80 -12.79 -10.73
N SER A 40 4.45 -13.97 -11.22
CA SER A 40 5.31 -14.82 -12.05
C SER A 40 4.47 -15.42 -13.17
N GLY A 41 4.90 -15.24 -14.43
CA GLY A 41 4.18 -15.74 -15.59
C GLY A 41 2.73 -15.26 -15.71
N GLY A 42 2.40 -14.10 -15.14
CA GLY A 42 1.04 -13.56 -15.08
C GLY A 42 0.19 -14.04 -13.89
N ASP A 43 0.65 -15.02 -13.12
CA ASP A 43 -0.05 -15.50 -11.94
C ASP A 43 0.44 -14.78 -10.68
N LEU A 44 -0.51 -14.45 -9.79
CA LEU A 44 -0.22 -13.95 -8.47
C LEU A 44 0.31 -15.11 -7.60
N VAL A 45 1.60 -15.07 -7.30
CA VAL A 45 2.29 -16.16 -6.59
C VAL A 45 2.44 -15.92 -5.10
N TYR A 46 2.47 -14.66 -4.67
CA TYR A 46 2.58 -14.32 -3.27
C TYR A 46 2.07 -12.91 -2.98
N LEU A 47 1.72 -12.66 -1.72
CA LEU A 47 1.36 -11.34 -1.24
C LEU A 47 1.92 -11.14 0.17
N ARG A 48 2.41 -9.93 0.45
CA ARG A 48 2.90 -9.51 1.75
C ARG A 48 2.33 -8.16 2.13
N SER A 49 1.97 -8.00 3.39
CA SER A 49 1.59 -6.72 3.97
C SER A 49 2.36 -6.45 5.25
N ASP A 50 2.70 -5.18 5.49
CA ASP A 50 3.21 -4.71 6.78
C ASP A 50 2.12 -4.17 7.71
N ALA A 51 0.87 -4.05 7.22
CA ALA A 51 -0.25 -3.59 8.01
C ALA A 51 -0.47 -4.51 9.22
N VAL A 52 -0.58 -3.94 10.42
CA VAL A 52 -0.62 -4.70 11.69
C VAL A 52 -1.77 -5.72 11.70
N GLY A 53 -2.93 -5.35 11.16
CA GLY A 53 -4.10 -6.23 11.07
C GLY A 53 -3.91 -7.41 10.14
N GLU A 54 -2.96 -7.34 9.21
CA GLU A 54 -2.75 -8.31 8.13
C GLU A 54 -1.56 -9.26 8.40
N GLN A 55 -0.98 -9.16 9.61
CA GLN A 55 0.02 -10.11 10.08
C GLN A 55 -0.64 -11.43 10.47
N PHE A 56 -0.07 -12.56 10.05
CA PHE A 56 -0.66 -13.89 10.27
C PHE A 56 -0.97 -14.19 11.74
N GLY A 57 -0.09 -13.83 12.68
CA GLY A 57 -0.35 -14.00 14.11
C GLY A 57 -1.60 -13.23 14.59
N ASN A 58 -1.73 -11.97 14.21
CA ASN A 58 -2.90 -11.14 14.56
C ASN A 58 -4.18 -11.64 13.86
N PHE A 59 -4.06 -12.14 12.63
CA PHE A 59 -5.15 -12.79 11.93
C PHE A 59 -5.66 -14.03 12.69
N LEU A 60 -4.76 -14.89 13.16
CA LEU A 60 -5.11 -16.07 13.95
C LEU A 60 -5.75 -15.72 15.30
N ILE A 61 -5.33 -14.62 15.95
CA ILE A 61 -6.00 -14.11 17.16
C ILE A 61 -7.44 -13.69 16.85
N ARG A 62 -7.67 -12.95 15.76
CA ARG A 62 -9.03 -12.52 15.37
C ARG A 62 -9.94 -13.70 15.01
N ARG A 63 -9.36 -14.80 14.51
CA ARG A 63 -10.07 -16.07 14.25
C ARG A 63 -10.27 -16.93 15.51
N GLY A 64 -9.72 -16.53 16.66
CA GLY A 64 -9.80 -17.29 17.91
C GLY A 64 -8.94 -18.56 17.93
N VAL A 65 -7.98 -18.68 17.00
CA VAL A 65 -7.08 -19.83 16.89
C VAL A 65 -5.87 -19.67 17.83
N LEU A 66 -5.40 -18.44 18.00
CA LEU A 66 -4.32 -18.08 18.92
C LEU A 66 -4.82 -17.09 19.97
N ASP A 67 -4.22 -17.12 21.15
CA ASP A 67 -4.34 -16.03 22.12
C ASP A 67 -3.06 -15.18 22.16
N MET A 68 -3.14 -14.04 22.85
CA MET A 68 -2.02 -13.11 22.95
C MET A 68 -0.84 -13.65 23.78
N ALA A 69 -1.07 -14.62 24.67
CA ALA A 69 -0.02 -15.23 25.47
C ALA A 69 0.79 -16.22 24.61
N SER A 70 0.10 -17.12 23.90
CA SER A 70 0.70 -18.05 22.94
C SER A 70 1.42 -17.32 21.82
N LEU A 71 0.88 -16.20 21.31
CA LEU A 71 1.58 -15.41 20.31
C LEU A 71 2.90 -14.85 20.84
N LYS A 72 2.94 -14.37 22.09
CA LYS A 72 4.19 -13.86 22.70
C LYS A 72 5.22 -14.97 22.88
N GLU A 73 4.78 -16.15 23.28
CA GLU A 73 5.63 -17.33 23.44
C GLU A 73 6.23 -17.75 22.07
N LEU A 74 5.40 -17.84 21.04
CA LEU A 74 5.81 -18.13 19.67
C LEU A 74 6.82 -17.11 19.11
N LEU A 75 6.69 -15.83 19.49
CA LEU A 75 7.61 -14.77 19.09
C LEU A 75 8.91 -14.77 19.90
N ALA A 76 8.91 -15.26 21.14
CA ALA A 76 10.07 -15.32 22.02
C ALA A 76 11.07 -16.41 21.63
N ASP A 77 10.58 -17.54 21.10
CA ASP A 77 11.35 -18.79 20.93
C ASP A 77 12.19 -18.88 19.64
N GLY A 78 12.51 -17.76 18.98
CA GLY A 78 13.60 -17.79 18.01
C GLY A 78 13.69 -16.63 17.03
N GLU A 79 14.90 -16.38 16.56
CA GLU A 79 15.19 -15.71 15.30
C GLU A 79 15.21 -16.77 14.19
N GLY A 80 14.54 -16.53 13.06
CA GLY A 80 14.67 -17.33 11.83
C GLY A 80 13.39 -17.94 11.25
N ALA A 81 12.58 -18.68 12.03
CA ALA A 81 11.41 -19.38 11.49
C ALA A 81 10.21 -18.43 11.26
N ARG A 82 9.51 -18.54 10.12
CA ARG A 82 8.28 -17.76 9.81
C ARG A 82 7.14 -18.15 10.76
N MET A 83 6.24 -17.22 11.07
CA MET A 83 5.11 -17.45 12.00
C MET A 83 4.27 -18.67 11.63
N GLY A 84 4.02 -18.89 10.33
CA GLY A 84 3.27 -20.04 9.82
C GLY A 84 3.90 -21.39 10.17
N ASP A 85 5.24 -21.47 10.17
CA ASP A 85 5.93 -22.72 10.47
C ASP A 85 5.97 -22.97 11.97
N ARG A 86 6.09 -21.91 12.78
CA ARG A 86 6.07 -22.04 14.25
C ARG A 86 4.74 -22.59 14.76
N VAL A 87 3.62 -22.11 14.23
CA VAL A 87 2.30 -22.60 14.66
C VAL A 87 2.08 -24.07 14.30
N VAL A 88 2.68 -24.56 13.21
CA VAL A 88 2.66 -25.98 12.86
C VAL A 88 3.61 -26.79 13.74
N GLN A 89 4.85 -26.32 13.91
CA GLN A 89 5.87 -26.99 14.75
C GLN A 89 5.41 -27.16 16.20
N TRP A 90 4.64 -26.21 16.72
CA TRP A 90 4.10 -26.25 18.07
C TRP A 90 2.79 -27.04 18.19
N GLY A 91 2.30 -27.62 17.08
CA GLY A 91 1.09 -28.43 17.05
C GLY A 91 -0.21 -27.64 17.28
N LEU A 92 -0.21 -26.32 17.02
CA LEU A 92 -1.39 -25.47 17.14
C LEU A 92 -2.33 -25.63 15.94
N MET A 93 -1.80 -26.06 14.80
CA MET A 93 -2.55 -26.41 13.59
C MET A 93 -1.75 -27.34 12.68
N THR A 94 -2.44 -28.04 11.77
CA THR A 94 -1.78 -28.83 10.72
C THR A 94 -1.25 -27.94 9.59
N VAL A 95 -0.46 -28.53 8.68
CA VAL A 95 0.04 -27.87 7.47
C VAL A 95 -1.13 -27.43 6.58
N GLU A 96 -2.14 -28.29 6.41
CA GLU A 96 -3.32 -28.02 5.59
C GLU A 96 -4.18 -26.90 6.20
N GLU A 97 -4.33 -26.90 7.53
CA GLU A 97 -5.03 -25.84 8.25
C GLU A 97 -4.28 -24.51 8.11
N ARG A 98 -2.96 -24.50 8.30
CA ARG A 98 -2.11 -23.32 8.08
C ARG A 98 -2.31 -22.77 6.67
N ASP A 99 -2.25 -23.61 5.65
CA ASP A 99 -2.34 -23.19 4.25
C ASP A 99 -3.73 -22.64 3.93
N SER A 100 -4.79 -23.27 4.44
CA SER A 100 -6.16 -22.75 4.35
C SER A 100 -6.29 -21.36 4.99
N ARG A 101 -5.71 -21.16 6.18
CA ARG A 101 -5.71 -19.87 6.88
C ARG A 101 -4.85 -18.81 6.18
N LEU A 102 -3.73 -19.21 5.59
CA LEU A 102 -2.91 -18.32 4.78
C LEU A 102 -3.67 -17.87 3.53
N HIS A 103 -4.37 -18.78 2.85
CA HIS A 103 -5.23 -18.44 1.72
C HIS A 103 -6.31 -17.42 2.11
N GLU A 104 -7.03 -17.65 3.22
CA GLU A 104 -8.00 -16.68 3.74
C GLU A 104 -7.39 -15.31 4.05
N LEU A 105 -6.20 -15.30 4.67
CA LEU A 105 -5.49 -14.06 4.98
C LEU A 105 -5.15 -13.31 3.68
N LEU A 106 -4.49 -13.96 2.72
CA LEU A 106 -4.07 -13.33 1.48
C LEU A 106 -5.26 -12.79 0.69
N GLY A 107 -6.39 -13.52 0.68
CA GLY A 107 -7.65 -13.03 0.11
C GLY A 107 -8.18 -11.78 0.82
N SER A 108 -8.14 -11.75 2.15
CA SER A 108 -8.55 -10.57 2.93
C SER A 108 -7.66 -9.35 2.66
N ILE A 109 -6.36 -9.55 2.45
CA ILE A 109 -5.43 -8.48 2.14
C ILE A 109 -5.68 -7.93 0.73
N LEU A 110 -5.85 -8.81 -0.26
CA LEU A 110 -6.15 -8.39 -1.62
C LEU A 110 -7.51 -7.68 -1.70
N LEU A 111 -8.51 -8.19 -0.99
CA LEU A 111 -9.82 -7.54 -0.84
C LEU A 111 -9.68 -6.13 -0.27
N HIS A 112 -8.94 -5.98 0.83
CA HIS A 112 -8.65 -4.67 1.42
C HIS A 112 -7.94 -3.74 0.43
N ALA A 113 -6.96 -4.26 -0.30
CA ALA A 113 -6.23 -3.50 -1.30
C ALA A 113 -7.16 -2.95 -2.40
N MET A 114 -8.18 -3.70 -2.79
CA MET A 114 -9.16 -3.32 -3.81
C MET A 114 -10.21 -2.31 -3.30
N GLU A 115 -10.65 -2.44 -2.05
CA GLU A 115 -11.75 -1.64 -1.49
C GLU A 115 -11.31 -0.30 -0.88
N HIS A 116 -10.03 -0.12 -0.60
CA HIS A 116 -9.50 1.06 0.09
C HIS A 116 -8.61 1.92 -0.80
N THR A 117 -8.56 3.22 -0.49
CA THR A 117 -7.80 4.20 -1.28
C THR A 117 -6.31 3.87 -1.34
N ILE A 118 -5.81 3.69 -2.56
CA ILE A 118 -4.38 3.52 -2.88
C ILE A 118 -3.76 4.92 -3.06
N LEU A 119 -2.76 5.24 -2.24
CA LEU A 119 -2.03 6.50 -2.28
C LEU A 119 -0.98 6.49 -3.39
N THR A 120 -0.22 5.39 -3.45
CA THR A 120 0.83 5.17 -4.43
C THR A 120 0.71 3.74 -4.95
N MET A 121 0.83 3.56 -6.26
CA MET A 121 0.91 2.24 -6.89
C MET A 121 2.11 2.23 -7.82
N THR A 122 3.06 1.32 -7.56
CA THR A 122 4.33 1.24 -8.29
C THR A 122 4.53 -0.19 -8.76
N TRP A 123 4.71 -0.37 -10.07
CA TRP A 123 5.13 -1.65 -10.64
C TRP A 123 6.66 -1.70 -10.74
N VAL A 124 7.24 -2.81 -10.28
CA VAL A 124 8.68 -3.08 -10.35
C VAL A 124 8.87 -4.36 -11.15
N PRO A 125 9.22 -4.27 -12.45
CA PRO A 125 9.46 -5.45 -13.27
C PRO A 125 10.76 -6.14 -12.86
N GLY A 126 10.79 -7.47 -12.93
CA GLY A 126 12.00 -8.24 -12.69
C GLY A 126 11.73 -9.66 -12.24
N ALA A 127 12.74 -10.52 -12.40
CA ALA A 127 12.72 -11.86 -11.84
C ALA A 127 12.56 -11.77 -10.32
N LEU A 128 11.63 -12.56 -9.80
CA LEU A 128 11.41 -12.67 -8.38
C LEU A 128 12.60 -13.40 -7.74
N ASP A 129 13.12 -12.88 -6.63
CA ASP A 129 14.15 -13.59 -5.85
C ASP A 129 13.64 -14.99 -5.43
N GLU A 130 14.50 -16.02 -5.53
CA GLU A 130 14.16 -17.42 -5.20
C GLU A 130 13.63 -17.59 -3.75
N ASN A 131 13.86 -16.60 -2.88
CA ASN A 131 13.51 -16.61 -1.46
C ASN A 131 12.13 -16.01 -1.10
N LEU A 132 11.26 -15.73 -2.08
CA LEU A 132 9.88 -15.30 -1.76
C LEU A 132 9.16 -16.30 -0.84
N SER A 133 9.41 -17.59 -1.06
CA SER A 133 9.10 -18.69 -0.14
C SER A 133 10.39 -19.26 0.43
N GLY A 134 10.89 -18.65 1.50
CA GLY A 134 12.00 -19.21 2.29
C GLY A 134 11.74 -20.60 2.91
N ASP A 135 10.59 -21.23 2.60
CA ASP A 135 10.41 -22.68 2.63
C ASP A 135 9.24 -23.08 1.71
N LEU A 136 9.48 -24.11 0.90
CA LEU A 136 8.85 -24.49 -0.37
C LEU A 136 7.41 -25.08 -0.32
N GLN A 137 6.58 -24.81 0.69
CA GLN A 137 5.35 -25.61 0.88
C GLN A 137 4.02 -24.91 0.58
N PHE A 138 3.89 -23.61 0.82
CA PHE A 138 2.63 -22.91 0.51
C PHE A 138 2.64 -22.42 -0.94
N ARG A 139 1.86 -23.09 -1.80
CA ARG A 139 1.59 -22.62 -3.17
C ARG A 139 0.27 -21.88 -3.19
N LEU A 140 0.31 -20.60 -3.57
CA LEU A 140 -0.89 -19.81 -3.77
C LEU A 140 -1.59 -20.23 -5.06
N ASP A 141 -2.87 -20.56 -4.95
CA ASP A 141 -3.73 -20.78 -6.10
C ASP A 141 -4.28 -19.42 -6.57
N HIS A 142 -3.64 -18.84 -7.59
CA HIS A 142 -4.04 -17.57 -8.21
C HIS A 142 -5.52 -17.58 -8.58
N ARG A 143 -5.99 -18.64 -9.24
CA ARG A 143 -7.33 -18.70 -9.82
C ARG A 143 -8.39 -18.65 -8.73
N ARG A 144 -8.23 -19.49 -7.72
CA ARG A 144 -9.16 -19.53 -6.59
C ARG A 144 -9.13 -18.23 -5.79
N LEU A 145 -7.93 -17.69 -5.53
CA LEU A 145 -7.77 -16.43 -4.80
C LEU A 145 -8.46 -15.27 -5.52
N ILE A 146 -8.19 -15.09 -6.82
CA ILE A 146 -8.78 -14.02 -7.63
C ILE A 146 -10.30 -14.18 -7.69
N TRP A 147 -10.80 -15.40 -7.91
CA TRP A 147 -12.23 -15.65 -7.93
C TRP A 147 -12.89 -15.24 -6.61
N ASP A 148 -12.47 -15.83 -5.48
CA ASP A 148 -13.08 -15.60 -4.17
C ASP A 148 -13.01 -14.12 -3.76
N THR A 149 -11.86 -13.48 -4.03
CA THR A 149 -11.63 -12.08 -3.70
C THR A 149 -12.50 -11.15 -4.54
N PHE A 150 -12.53 -11.34 -5.87
CA PHE A 150 -13.29 -10.46 -6.74
C PHE A 150 -14.78 -10.60 -6.45
N GLN A 151 -15.31 -11.83 -6.30
CA GLN A 151 -16.73 -12.04 -5.98
C GLN A 151 -17.16 -11.35 -4.67
N SER A 152 -16.25 -11.20 -3.72
CA SER A 152 -16.51 -10.54 -2.43
C SER A 152 -16.32 -9.02 -2.46
N ALA A 153 -15.63 -8.49 -3.47
CA ALA A 153 -15.21 -7.10 -3.53
C ALA A 153 -16.37 -6.14 -3.88
N LYS A 154 -16.51 -5.10 -3.06
CA LYS A 154 -17.48 -4.00 -3.23
C LYS A 154 -16.91 -2.89 -4.10
N VAL A 155 -16.57 -3.26 -5.33
CA VAL A 155 -15.89 -2.40 -6.31
C VAL A 155 -16.65 -2.29 -7.64
N GLY A 156 -17.89 -2.81 -7.69
CA GLY A 156 -18.67 -2.95 -8.92
C GLY A 156 -19.04 -1.60 -9.56
N ARG A 157 -19.42 -0.62 -8.74
CA ARG A 157 -19.73 0.73 -9.20
C ARG A 157 -18.50 1.43 -9.79
N GLU A 158 -17.37 1.36 -9.11
CA GLU A 158 -16.11 1.96 -9.56
C GLU A 158 -15.61 1.30 -10.86
N LEU A 159 -15.76 -0.02 -10.97
CA LEU A 159 -15.48 -0.76 -12.21
C LEU A 159 -16.37 -0.33 -13.37
N GLU A 160 -17.68 -0.19 -13.12
CA GLU A 160 -18.63 0.29 -14.13
C GLU A 160 -18.28 1.70 -14.61
N GLU A 161 -18.01 2.62 -13.68
CA GLU A 161 -17.59 3.99 -14.00
C GLU A 161 -16.29 4.00 -14.83
N MET A 162 -15.32 3.13 -14.48
CA MET A 162 -14.07 2.98 -15.22
C MET A 162 -14.30 2.43 -16.64
N PHE A 163 -15.01 1.32 -16.80
CA PHE A 163 -15.24 0.73 -18.12
C PHE A 163 -16.05 1.65 -19.03
N ARG A 164 -16.99 2.43 -18.49
CA ARG A 164 -17.71 3.45 -19.25
C ARG A 164 -16.84 4.62 -19.68
N SER A 165 -15.79 4.93 -18.92
CA SER A 165 -14.81 5.95 -19.33
C SER A 165 -13.91 5.49 -20.49
N GLU A 166 -13.89 4.18 -20.77
CA GLU A 166 -13.08 3.54 -21.80
C GLU A 166 -13.95 2.82 -22.86
N PRO A 167 -14.76 3.55 -23.64
CA PRO A 167 -15.77 2.97 -24.54
C PRO A 167 -15.19 2.19 -25.72
N ASP A 168 -13.89 2.34 -26.00
CA ASP A 168 -13.19 1.65 -27.08
C ASP A 168 -12.64 0.27 -26.67
N TRP A 169 -12.65 -0.04 -25.37
CA TRP A 169 -12.13 -1.29 -24.87
C TRP A 169 -12.96 -2.48 -25.36
N ARG A 170 -12.31 -3.49 -25.93
CA ARG A 170 -12.95 -4.73 -26.39
C ARG A 170 -12.21 -5.94 -25.86
N TRP A 171 -12.96 -6.88 -25.31
CA TRP A 171 -12.46 -8.15 -24.80
C TRP A 171 -12.88 -9.30 -25.70
N GLU A 172 -11.94 -10.18 -25.96
CA GLU A 172 -12.16 -11.45 -26.66
C GLU A 172 -12.14 -12.58 -25.63
N ALA A 173 -13.16 -13.45 -25.67
CA ALA A 173 -13.18 -14.65 -24.86
C ALA A 173 -12.30 -15.73 -25.48
N ARG A 174 -11.58 -16.45 -24.62
CA ARG A 174 -10.79 -17.59 -25.08
C ARG A 174 -11.70 -18.72 -25.61
N PRO A 175 -11.27 -19.45 -26.65
CA PRO A 175 -12.03 -20.60 -27.18
C PRO A 175 -12.32 -21.68 -26.11
N ASP A 176 -11.42 -21.83 -25.14
CA ASP A 176 -11.50 -22.78 -24.04
C ASP A 176 -12.07 -22.16 -22.75
N LEU A 177 -12.75 -21.01 -22.80
CA LEU A 177 -13.19 -20.25 -21.62
C LEU A 177 -13.87 -21.12 -20.55
N LEU A 178 -14.92 -21.86 -20.91
CA LEU A 178 -15.66 -22.67 -19.95
C LEU A 178 -14.83 -23.82 -19.36
N GLU A 179 -14.04 -24.48 -20.20
CA GLU A 179 -13.15 -25.56 -19.76
C GLU A 179 -12.09 -25.01 -18.80
N SER A 180 -11.52 -23.85 -19.15
CA SER A 180 -10.54 -23.12 -18.36
C SER A 180 -11.08 -22.57 -17.04
N LEU A 181 -12.39 -22.57 -16.80
CA LEU A 181 -13.03 -22.11 -15.55
C LEU A 181 -13.79 -23.23 -14.80
N SER A 182 -13.63 -24.48 -15.24
CA SER A 182 -14.40 -25.63 -14.73
C SER A 182 -14.13 -25.99 -13.25
N ASP A 183 -13.00 -25.56 -12.72
CA ASP A 183 -12.57 -25.71 -11.33
C ASP A 183 -13.21 -24.68 -10.37
N LEU A 184 -13.85 -23.64 -10.91
CA LEU A 184 -14.46 -22.56 -10.15
C LEU A 184 -15.95 -22.81 -9.87
N PRO A 185 -16.51 -22.25 -8.78
CA PRO A 185 -17.90 -22.47 -8.39
C PRO A 185 -18.88 -21.63 -9.25
N LEU A 186 -18.98 -21.95 -10.53
CA LEU A 186 -19.88 -21.28 -11.48
C LEU A 186 -21.33 -21.70 -11.22
N THR A 187 -22.24 -20.74 -11.16
CA THR A 187 -23.68 -21.04 -11.17
C THR A 187 -24.12 -21.46 -12.58
N PRO A 188 -25.19 -22.26 -12.75
CA PRO A 188 -25.67 -22.64 -14.08
C PRO A 188 -26.01 -21.44 -14.98
N ALA A 189 -26.57 -20.37 -14.40
CA ALA A 189 -26.88 -19.14 -15.12
C ALA A 189 -25.60 -18.45 -15.62
N LEU A 190 -24.57 -18.40 -14.78
CA LEU A 190 -23.28 -17.81 -15.16
C LEU A 190 -22.57 -18.66 -16.22
N ALA A 191 -22.55 -19.99 -16.07
CA ALA A 191 -21.98 -20.90 -17.06
C ALA A 191 -22.67 -20.74 -18.43
N TYR A 192 -24.01 -20.60 -18.45
CA TYR A 192 -24.74 -20.32 -19.68
C TYR A 192 -24.35 -18.96 -20.28
N ALA A 193 -24.30 -17.90 -19.48
CA ALA A 193 -23.85 -16.57 -19.92
C ALA A 193 -22.45 -16.61 -20.55
N LEU A 194 -21.51 -17.30 -19.90
CA LEU A 194 -20.14 -17.47 -20.41
C LEU A 194 -20.10 -18.27 -21.72
N SER A 195 -21.01 -19.24 -21.91
CA SER A 195 -21.11 -19.99 -23.17
C SER A 195 -21.53 -19.15 -24.37
N LEU A 196 -22.15 -17.98 -24.13
CA LEU A 196 -22.55 -17.04 -25.17
C LEU A 196 -21.42 -16.12 -25.60
N LEU A 197 -20.32 -16.07 -24.83
CA LEU A 197 -19.14 -15.29 -25.18
C LEU A 197 -18.34 -16.04 -26.24
N GLY A 198 -18.31 -15.48 -27.44
CA GLY A 198 -17.52 -16.00 -28.55
C GLY A 198 -16.14 -15.33 -28.67
N SER A 199 -15.43 -15.67 -29.74
CA SER A 199 -14.15 -15.04 -30.12
C SER A 199 -14.32 -13.64 -30.73
N GLU A 200 -15.54 -13.15 -30.88
CA GLU A 200 -15.75 -11.77 -31.35
C GLU A 200 -15.40 -10.78 -30.23
N PRO A 201 -14.61 -9.73 -30.50
CA PRO A 201 -14.28 -8.75 -29.47
C PRO A 201 -15.51 -7.94 -29.04
N LEU A 202 -15.90 -8.08 -27.77
CA LEU A 202 -17.09 -7.45 -27.20
C LEU A 202 -16.73 -6.29 -26.26
N GLY A 203 -17.57 -5.27 -26.24
CA GLY A 203 -17.51 -4.22 -25.22
C GLY A 203 -18.14 -4.67 -23.90
N TYR A 204 -17.80 -3.98 -22.82
CA TYR A 204 -18.34 -4.24 -21.48
C TYR A 204 -19.89 -4.28 -21.47
N GLU A 205 -20.56 -3.31 -22.10
CA GLU A 205 -22.04 -3.26 -22.13
C GLU A 205 -22.67 -4.46 -22.85
N THR A 206 -22.02 -4.94 -23.91
CA THR A 206 -22.47 -6.12 -24.66
C THR A 206 -22.32 -7.39 -23.83
N ILE A 207 -21.18 -7.55 -23.15
CA ILE A 207 -20.96 -8.66 -22.22
C ILE A 207 -21.99 -8.62 -21.09
N GLY A 208 -22.27 -7.45 -20.54
CA GLY A 208 -23.32 -7.26 -19.52
C GLY A 208 -24.69 -7.68 -20.02
N SER A 209 -25.08 -7.24 -21.23
CA SER A 209 -26.35 -7.59 -21.86
C SER A 209 -26.51 -9.10 -22.10
N LEU A 210 -25.44 -9.79 -22.52
CA LEU A 210 -25.45 -11.24 -22.71
C LEU A 210 -25.54 -12.00 -21.38
N SER A 211 -24.93 -11.47 -20.32
CA SER A 211 -24.94 -12.11 -19.00
C SER A 211 -26.27 -11.99 -18.26
N GLY A 212 -27.07 -10.97 -18.58
CA GLY A 212 -28.31 -10.65 -17.86
C GLY A 212 -28.10 -10.21 -16.41
N LEU A 213 -26.85 -9.93 -16.01
CA LEU A 213 -26.51 -9.46 -14.67
C LEU A 213 -26.73 -7.94 -14.54
N PRO A 214 -26.92 -7.43 -13.30
CA PRO A 214 -26.85 -6.00 -13.03
C PRO A 214 -25.53 -5.40 -13.50
N SER A 215 -25.53 -4.12 -13.88
CA SER A 215 -24.37 -3.44 -14.48
C SER A 215 -23.09 -3.56 -13.63
N GLU A 216 -23.18 -3.36 -12.32
CA GLU A 216 -22.06 -3.51 -11.37
C GLU A 216 -21.53 -4.95 -11.31
N ASP A 217 -22.42 -5.94 -11.35
CA ASP A 217 -22.07 -7.36 -11.31
C ASP A 217 -21.44 -7.81 -12.63
N SER A 218 -21.92 -7.29 -13.77
CA SER A 218 -21.28 -7.48 -15.08
C SER A 218 -19.88 -6.87 -15.11
N ALA A 219 -19.68 -5.70 -14.49
CA ALA A 219 -18.38 -5.04 -14.46
C ALA A 219 -17.39 -5.86 -13.64
N ARG A 220 -17.83 -6.34 -12.46
CA ARG A 220 -17.06 -7.29 -11.66
C ARG A 220 -16.75 -8.56 -12.45
N LEU A 221 -17.72 -9.12 -13.17
CA LEU A 221 -17.51 -10.32 -13.98
C LEU A 221 -16.44 -10.12 -15.06
N VAL A 222 -16.51 -9.03 -15.84
CA VAL A 222 -15.50 -8.72 -16.86
C VAL A 222 -14.11 -8.60 -16.24
N ALA A 223 -13.98 -7.88 -15.12
CA ALA A 223 -12.72 -7.73 -14.42
C ALA A 223 -12.19 -9.08 -13.88
N THR A 224 -13.05 -9.92 -13.32
CA THR A 224 -12.70 -11.26 -12.84
C THR A 224 -12.21 -12.15 -13.97
N LEU A 225 -12.95 -12.23 -15.08
CA LEU A 225 -12.57 -13.08 -16.21
C LEU A 225 -11.27 -12.60 -16.85
N TRP A 226 -11.03 -11.29 -16.88
CA TRP A 226 -9.76 -10.74 -17.36
C TRP A 226 -8.59 -11.09 -16.44
N ALA A 227 -8.75 -10.96 -15.12
CA ALA A 227 -7.77 -11.35 -14.11
C ALA A 227 -7.46 -12.86 -14.07
N LEU A 228 -8.40 -13.69 -14.53
CA LEU A 228 -8.24 -15.14 -14.65
C LEU A 228 -7.75 -15.60 -16.04
N GLY A 229 -7.57 -14.66 -16.97
CA GLY A 229 -7.15 -14.94 -18.34
C GLY A 229 -8.24 -15.56 -19.22
N GLY A 230 -9.50 -15.55 -18.79
CA GLY A 230 -10.65 -15.98 -19.60
C GLY A 230 -11.05 -14.96 -20.67
N LEU A 231 -10.84 -13.67 -20.38
CA LEU A 231 -10.99 -12.57 -21.34
C LEU A 231 -9.65 -11.90 -21.60
N ASN A 232 -9.37 -11.58 -22.86
CA ASN A 232 -8.21 -10.79 -23.26
C ASN A 232 -8.66 -9.43 -23.81
N LEU A 233 -8.10 -8.34 -23.32
CA LEU A 233 -8.31 -7.02 -23.91
C LEU A 233 -7.53 -6.94 -25.24
N VAL A 234 -8.26 -6.88 -26.36
CA VAL A 234 -7.68 -6.88 -27.72
C VAL A 234 -7.77 -5.52 -28.43
N ARG A 235 -8.63 -4.64 -27.92
CA ARG A 235 -8.72 -3.23 -28.32
C ARG A 235 -8.76 -2.37 -27.07
N GLY A 236 -7.99 -1.29 -27.03
CA GLY A 236 -7.76 -0.48 -25.85
C GLY A 236 -6.29 -0.47 -25.45
N ASP A 237 -5.91 0.44 -24.56
CA ASP A 237 -4.54 0.51 -24.05
C ASP A 237 -4.44 -0.28 -22.75
N LEU A 238 -3.51 -1.25 -22.74
CA LEU A 238 -3.21 -2.02 -21.54
C LEU A 238 -2.48 -1.16 -20.52
N LEU A 239 -2.90 -1.27 -19.25
CA LEU A 239 -2.26 -0.58 -18.13
C LEU A 239 -0.85 -1.18 -17.93
N LEU A 240 0.15 -0.33 -17.67
CA LEU A 240 1.58 -0.62 -17.40
C LEU A 240 2.57 -0.74 -18.57
N LEU A 241 2.13 -0.70 -19.84
CA LEU A 241 3.07 -0.70 -20.97
C LEU A 241 2.85 0.51 -21.90
N PRO A 242 3.79 1.47 -21.97
CA PRO A 242 3.95 2.18 -23.24
C PRO A 242 4.33 1.16 -24.30
N LYS A 243 3.66 1.20 -25.46
CA LYS A 243 4.08 0.44 -26.65
C LYS A 243 5.49 0.90 -27.04
N GLU A 244 6.53 0.22 -26.57
CA GLU A 244 7.78 0.22 -27.32
C GLU A 244 7.52 -0.51 -28.64
N PRO A 245 7.97 0.03 -29.79
CA PRO A 245 7.85 -0.70 -31.04
C PRO A 245 8.60 -2.00 -30.84
N VAL A 246 7.88 -3.12 -30.95
CA VAL A 246 8.44 -4.47 -30.95
C VAL A 246 9.68 -4.44 -31.84
N LYS A 247 10.86 -4.62 -31.25
CA LYS A 247 12.07 -4.88 -32.02
C LYS A 247 11.78 -6.19 -32.74
N ALA A 248 11.55 -6.11 -34.05
CA ALA A 248 11.20 -7.25 -34.87
C ALA A 248 12.13 -8.42 -34.51
N ALA A 249 11.55 -9.56 -34.14
CA ALA A 249 12.31 -10.78 -33.97
C ALA A 249 13.17 -10.99 -35.22
N PRO A 250 14.42 -11.47 -35.09
CA PRO A 250 15.21 -11.80 -36.26
C PRO A 250 14.42 -12.81 -37.09
N VAL A 251 14.10 -12.42 -38.32
CA VAL A 251 13.43 -13.29 -39.30
C VAL A 251 14.30 -14.55 -39.41
N PRO A 252 13.75 -15.76 -39.22
CA PRO A 252 14.52 -16.98 -39.44
C PRO A 252 15.00 -17.00 -40.90
N GLU A 253 16.30 -17.19 -41.10
CA GLU A 253 16.87 -17.37 -42.43
C GLU A 253 16.13 -18.50 -43.15
N LEU A 254 15.39 -18.15 -44.19
CA LEU A 254 14.78 -19.10 -45.10
C LEU A 254 15.90 -19.87 -45.83
N PRO A 255 15.76 -21.19 -46.03
CA PRO A 255 16.72 -21.93 -46.85
C PRO A 255 16.75 -21.36 -48.27
N PRO A 256 17.90 -21.45 -48.96
CA PRO A 256 18.07 -20.82 -50.27
C PRO A 256 17.08 -21.41 -51.27
N VAL A 257 16.30 -20.54 -51.91
CA VAL A 257 15.40 -20.88 -53.01
C VAL A 257 16.26 -21.22 -54.23
N PRO A 258 15.98 -22.32 -54.96
CA PRO A 258 16.71 -22.64 -56.18
C PRO A 258 16.48 -21.57 -57.24
N VAL A 259 17.60 -21.13 -57.82
CA VAL A 259 17.69 -20.08 -58.85
C VAL A 259 16.92 -20.51 -60.10
N LEU A 260 15.93 -19.71 -60.49
CA LEU A 260 15.36 -19.73 -61.83
C LEU A 260 16.03 -18.62 -62.64
N GLU A 261 16.77 -19.02 -63.67
CA GLU A 261 17.37 -18.14 -64.68
C GLU A 261 16.28 -17.44 -65.49
N VAL A 262 16.22 -16.10 -65.48
CA VAL A 262 15.74 -15.31 -66.64
C VAL A 262 16.37 -13.89 -66.64
N GLU A 263 17.20 -13.68 -67.66
CA GLU A 263 17.52 -12.49 -68.48
C GLU A 263 17.82 -11.10 -67.86
N GLU A 264 19.05 -10.63 -68.15
CA GLU A 264 19.57 -9.27 -67.99
C GLU A 264 18.81 -8.25 -68.85
N ILE A 265 18.35 -7.14 -68.24
CA ILE A 265 18.12 -5.87 -68.95
C ILE A 265 18.64 -4.70 -68.10
N LEU A 266 19.87 -4.29 -68.42
CA LEU A 266 20.48 -2.95 -68.45
C LEU A 266 19.91 -1.82 -67.56
N GLU A 267 20.74 -1.37 -66.62
CA GLU A 267 20.73 0.00 -66.06
C GLU A 267 21.18 1.05 -67.11
N PRO A 268 20.98 2.35 -66.84
CA PRO A 268 22.20 3.13 -66.57
C PRO A 268 22.09 4.21 -65.48
N GLU A 269 23.16 4.23 -64.69
CA GLU A 269 24.07 5.34 -64.34
C GLU A 269 23.59 6.57 -63.53
N ALA A 270 24.36 6.78 -62.46
CA ALA A 270 24.44 7.96 -61.62
C ALA A 270 25.33 9.06 -62.26
N ASP A 271 25.19 10.30 -61.78
CA ASP A 271 26.27 11.30 -61.85
C ASP A 271 26.25 12.22 -60.59
N PRO A 272 27.40 12.60 -60.00
CA PRO A 272 27.49 13.33 -58.73
C PRO A 272 28.04 14.79 -58.82
N GLU A 273 27.87 15.54 -57.73
CA GLU A 273 28.64 16.74 -57.26
C GLU A 273 28.47 18.10 -58.02
N PRO A 274 28.96 19.29 -57.53
CA PRO A 274 29.68 19.65 -56.27
C PRO A 274 29.24 20.99 -55.57
N ILE A 275 29.96 21.26 -54.47
CA ILE A 275 30.12 22.42 -53.55
C ILE A 275 30.19 23.83 -54.19
N LEU A 276 29.69 24.88 -53.50
CA LEU A 276 30.32 26.23 -53.48
C LEU A 276 30.02 27.04 -52.18
N LEU A 277 31.10 27.52 -51.55
CA LEU A 277 31.20 28.61 -50.57
C LEU A 277 30.97 29.99 -51.24
N ILE A 278 30.55 31.02 -50.49
CA ILE A 278 31.07 32.42 -50.49
C ILE A 278 30.33 33.28 -49.41
N GLN A 279 31.10 34.17 -48.78
CA GLN A 279 30.82 35.10 -47.66
C GLN A 279 30.20 36.46 -48.05
N GLU A 280 29.65 37.12 -47.00
CA GLU A 280 29.67 38.57 -46.61
C GLU A 280 28.87 39.66 -47.36
N ASP A 281 28.07 40.46 -46.59
CA ASP A 281 28.22 41.93 -46.48
C ASP A 281 27.29 42.63 -45.42
N LEU A 282 27.95 43.23 -44.42
CA LEU A 282 27.87 44.54 -43.72
C LEU A 282 26.59 45.46 -43.61
N PHE A 283 26.17 45.74 -42.34
CA PHE A 283 25.67 47.00 -41.65
C PHE A 283 24.35 47.75 -42.06
N PRO A 284 23.77 48.70 -41.25
CA PRO A 284 23.61 48.92 -39.77
C PRO A 284 22.13 49.32 -39.35
N PRO A 285 21.79 49.75 -38.10
CA PRO A 285 20.40 49.92 -37.60
C PRO A 285 19.90 51.40 -37.53
N PRO A 286 18.67 51.67 -37.07
CA PRO A 286 18.36 52.95 -36.43
C PRO A 286 17.83 52.86 -34.98
N LEU A 287 18.29 53.85 -34.20
CA LEU A 287 17.99 54.24 -32.83
C LEU A 287 16.73 55.13 -32.74
N ALA A 288 16.11 55.17 -31.54
CA ALA A 288 15.50 56.34 -30.83
C ALA A 288 14.37 55.87 -29.89
N HIS A 289 14.13 56.32 -28.64
CA HIS A 289 14.75 57.24 -27.67
C HIS A 289 14.07 57.03 -26.28
N THR A 290 14.87 56.85 -25.21
CA THR A 290 14.83 57.39 -23.80
C THR A 290 13.53 57.72 -23.02
N PRO A 291 13.54 57.89 -21.65
CA PRO A 291 14.59 57.66 -20.63
C PRO A 291 14.15 56.97 -19.30
N ARG A 292 15.15 56.53 -18.52
CA ARG A 292 15.10 56.19 -17.08
C ARG A 292 15.30 57.44 -16.21
N SER A 293 14.87 57.40 -14.95
CA SER A 293 15.37 58.25 -13.85
C SER A 293 15.66 57.43 -12.58
N PRO A 294 16.54 57.92 -11.68
CA PRO A 294 17.37 57.11 -10.79
C PRO A 294 16.92 57.08 -9.31
N LEU A 295 17.41 56.07 -8.58
CA LEU A 295 17.36 55.96 -7.11
C LEU A 295 18.25 57.02 -6.43
N PRO A 296 17.88 57.56 -5.24
CA PRO A 296 18.74 58.41 -4.44
C PRO A 296 19.67 57.61 -3.49
N PRO A 297 20.82 58.16 -3.06
CA PRO A 297 21.75 57.52 -2.13
C PRO A 297 21.45 57.82 -0.66
N ALA A 298 22.05 56.99 0.21
CA ALA A 298 21.94 57.01 1.66
C ALA A 298 22.71 58.16 2.31
N GLU A 299 22.00 59.04 3.01
CA GLU A 299 22.38 59.73 4.26
C GLU A 299 21.29 60.75 4.62
N ALA A 300 21.07 60.96 5.91
CA ALA A 300 20.04 61.82 6.52
C ALA A 300 18.62 61.24 6.60
N LEU A 301 18.40 60.39 7.61
CA LEU A 301 17.26 60.48 8.53
C LEU A 301 17.53 59.61 9.77
N GLU A 302 18.64 59.87 10.45
CA GLU A 302 18.64 59.68 11.90
C GLU A 302 17.90 60.88 12.50
N GLN A 303 16.72 60.65 13.09
CA GLN A 303 16.29 61.18 14.40
C GLN A 303 14.78 60.96 14.64
N ALA A 304 14.49 60.51 15.86
CA ALA A 304 13.19 60.28 16.50
C ALA A 304 12.41 59.05 15.96
N PHE A 305 12.25 57.95 16.68
CA PHE A 305 11.76 57.86 18.05
C PHE A 305 12.46 56.77 18.87
N SER A 306 12.95 57.15 20.05
CA SER A 306 13.20 56.22 21.15
C SER A 306 11.88 55.99 21.92
N GLY A 307 11.55 54.73 22.16
CA GLY A 307 10.46 54.26 23.03
C GLY A 307 10.73 52.79 23.42
N PRO A 308 10.33 52.35 24.62
CA PRO A 308 11.14 51.43 25.44
C PRO A 308 11.02 49.97 25.02
N SER A 309 12.13 49.25 25.23
CA SER A 309 12.21 47.78 25.17
C SER A 309 11.25 47.12 26.17
N PRO A 310 10.47 46.12 25.72
CA PRO A 310 10.06 45.01 26.56
C PRO A 310 10.90 43.78 26.23
N ALA A 311 11.70 43.36 27.21
CA ALA A 311 12.18 42.01 27.48
C ALA A 311 12.27 41.02 26.30
N THR A 312 13.52 40.79 25.87
CA THR A 312 14.08 39.53 25.33
C THR A 312 13.06 38.50 24.83
N LEU A 313 12.47 38.73 23.65
CA LEU A 313 12.02 37.61 22.82
C LEU A 313 13.28 36.97 22.21
N PRO A 314 13.44 35.64 22.25
CA PRO A 314 14.57 35.00 21.59
C PRO A 314 14.54 35.37 20.12
N LEU A 315 15.64 35.94 19.62
CA LEU A 315 15.86 36.18 18.20
C LEU A 315 15.60 34.85 17.47
N LEU A 316 14.64 34.85 16.53
CA LEU A 316 14.48 33.72 15.61
C LEU A 316 15.81 33.59 14.85
N PRO A 317 16.49 32.44 14.92
CA PRO A 317 17.76 32.27 14.24
C PRO A 317 17.58 32.44 12.74
N SER A 318 18.59 33.04 12.11
CA SER A 318 18.58 33.31 10.67
C SER A 318 18.55 32.00 9.88
N ARG A 319 18.00 32.00 8.66
CA ARG A 319 17.90 30.81 7.77
C ARG A 319 19.26 30.11 7.55
N ALA A 320 20.37 30.84 7.71
CA ALA A 320 21.74 30.34 7.63
C ALA A 320 22.17 29.50 8.87
N GLU A 321 21.58 29.75 10.04
CA GLU A 321 21.82 28.96 11.27
C GLU A 321 20.92 27.70 11.34
N GLU A 322 19.89 27.59 10.50
CA GLU A 322 19.05 26.39 10.38
C GLU A 322 19.73 25.26 9.58
N GLU A 323 20.61 25.61 8.64
CA GLU A 323 21.33 24.66 7.78
C GLU A 323 22.63 24.12 8.40
N SER A 324 23.18 24.79 9.43
CA SER A 324 24.43 24.36 10.10
C SER A 324 24.22 23.34 11.23
N LEU A 325 22.97 22.96 11.51
CA LEU A 325 22.61 22.08 12.62
C LEU A 325 22.63 20.60 12.23
N SER A 326 22.96 19.74 13.20
CA SER A 326 22.85 18.30 13.04
C SER A 326 21.38 17.87 12.84
N ALA A 327 21.15 16.72 12.22
CA ALA A 327 19.79 16.21 11.99
C ALA A 327 18.98 16.07 13.31
N PRO A 328 19.54 15.57 14.43
CA PRO A 328 18.86 15.56 15.73
C PRO A 328 18.49 16.96 16.25
N ASP A 329 19.38 17.95 16.12
CA ASP A 329 19.11 19.32 16.57
C ASP A 329 18.00 19.97 15.75
N ARG A 330 17.97 19.70 14.43
CA ARG A 330 16.91 20.16 13.53
C ARG A 330 15.56 19.50 13.87
N ALA A 331 15.56 18.19 14.14
CA ALA A 331 14.39 17.48 14.60
C ALA A 331 13.86 18.08 15.92
N HIS A 332 14.73 18.28 16.91
CA HIS A 332 14.36 18.89 18.18
C HIS A 332 13.74 20.29 18.00
N ARG A 333 14.32 21.15 17.15
CA ARG A 333 13.74 22.47 16.84
C ARG A 333 12.36 22.37 16.20
N LEU A 334 12.12 21.39 15.35
CA LEU A 334 10.80 21.16 14.75
C LEU A 334 9.75 20.74 15.79
N VAL A 335 10.12 19.97 16.81
CA VAL A 335 9.25 19.68 17.96
C VAL A 335 8.91 20.95 18.75
N VAL A 336 9.90 21.80 19.01
CA VAL A 336 9.68 23.10 19.67
C VAL A 336 8.74 24.00 18.84
N LYS A 337 8.94 24.03 17.52
CA LYS A 337 8.08 24.75 16.57
C LYS A 337 6.66 24.21 16.58
N ALA A 338 6.48 22.89 16.61
CA ALA A 338 5.16 22.27 16.72
C ALA A 338 4.43 22.70 18.00
N LYS A 339 5.11 22.70 19.15
CA LYS A 339 4.54 23.19 20.42
C LYS A 339 4.11 24.66 20.33
N SER A 340 4.91 25.51 19.69
CA SER A 340 4.56 26.92 19.45
C SER A 340 3.31 27.06 18.58
N TYR A 341 3.18 26.23 17.53
CA TYR A 341 1.95 26.20 16.74
C TYR A 341 0.73 25.74 17.53
N LEU A 342 0.89 24.78 18.46
CA LEU A 342 -0.20 24.38 19.35
C LEU A 342 -0.65 25.51 20.29
N MET A 343 0.27 26.33 20.80
CA MET A 343 -0.07 27.51 21.60
C MET A 343 -0.84 28.57 20.79
N GLN A 344 -0.69 28.55 19.47
CA GLN A 344 -1.40 29.43 18.52
C GLN A 344 -2.67 28.79 17.95
N ASP A 345 -3.08 27.61 18.45
CA ASP A 345 -4.20 26.81 17.95
C ASP A 345 -4.06 26.34 16.48
N ARG A 346 -2.83 26.38 15.95
CA ARG A 346 -2.49 26.00 14.57
C ARG A 346 -2.17 24.51 14.47
N THR A 347 -3.17 23.67 14.75
CA THR A 347 -3.01 22.21 14.87
C THR A 347 -2.45 21.54 13.61
N SER A 348 -2.90 21.93 12.41
CA SER A 348 -2.41 21.33 11.15
C SER A 348 -0.92 21.58 10.91
N GLU A 349 -0.41 22.75 11.31
CA GLU A 349 0.99 23.10 11.14
C GLU A 349 1.87 22.45 12.21
N ALA A 350 1.34 22.27 13.42
CA ALA A 350 1.98 21.45 14.44
C ALA A 350 2.17 20.01 13.97
N ILE A 351 1.14 19.38 13.38
CA ILE A 351 1.22 18.02 12.83
C ILE A 351 2.31 17.94 11.76
N ARG A 352 2.33 18.87 10.79
CA ARG A 352 3.36 18.89 9.73
C ARG A 352 4.77 19.04 10.30
N ALA A 353 4.96 19.91 11.30
CA ALA A 353 6.26 20.08 11.94
C ALA A 353 6.72 18.81 12.68
N LEU A 354 5.80 18.10 13.35
CA LEU A 354 6.10 16.82 14.00
C LEU A 354 6.46 15.73 12.98
N GLU A 355 5.73 15.64 11.87
CA GLU A 355 6.03 14.69 10.79
C GLU A 355 7.40 14.97 10.15
N GLN A 356 7.76 16.24 9.97
CA GLN A 356 9.09 16.61 9.52
C GLN A 356 10.18 16.26 10.55
N SER A 357 9.92 16.46 11.84
CA SER A 357 10.84 16.05 12.91
C SER A 357 11.11 14.54 12.87
N ILE A 358 10.05 13.75 12.74
CA ILE A 358 10.12 12.28 12.71
C ILE A 358 10.85 11.79 11.46
N LYS A 359 10.69 12.46 10.32
CA LYS A 359 11.45 12.13 9.10
C LYS A 359 12.95 12.35 9.26
N LEU A 360 13.36 13.32 10.08
CA LEU A 360 14.77 13.62 10.30
C LEU A 360 15.43 12.70 11.33
N ASP A 361 14.71 12.35 12.40
CA ASP A 361 15.26 11.57 13.51
C ASP A 361 14.17 10.78 14.25
N GLY A 362 13.45 9.91 13.54
CA GLY A 362 12.26 9.23 14.05
C GLY A 362 12.52 8.03 14.96
N ASP A 363 13.72 7.43 14.86
CA ASP A 363 14.11 6.21 15.57
C ASP A 363 14.92 6.50 16.84
N SER A 364 15.27 7.76 17.10
CA SER A 364 16.07 8.11 18.27
C SER A 364 15.25 8.13 19.57
N PRO A 365 15.91 7.95 20.73
CA PRO A 365 15.28 8.17 22.02
C PRO A 365 14.69 9.59 22.21
N ALA A 366 15.19 10.58 21.46
CA ALA A 366 14.70 11.96 21.49
C ALA A 366 13.38 12.13 20.72
N ALA A 367 13.07 11.24 19.78
CA ALA A 367 11.84 11.25 18.99
C ALA A 367 10.57 10.94 19.81
N TYR A 368 10.72 10.40 21.02
CA TYR A 368 9.61 10.04 21.90
C TYR A 368 8.56 11.15 22.01
N GLU A 369 9.00 12.39 22.24
CA GLU A 369 8.10 13.52 22.43
C GLU A 369 7.36 13.88 21.13
N ALA A 370 8.03 13.76 19.98
CA ALA A 370 7.41 14.02 18.68
C ALA A 370 6.29 13.00 18.39
N TRP A 371 6.57 11.72 18.63
CA TRP A 371 5.60 10.63 18.46
C TRP A 371 4.42 10.73 19.42
N LEU A 372 4.67 11.03 20.70
CA LEU A 372 3.62 11.22 21.71
C LEU A 372 2.69 12.38 21.35
N LEU A 373 3.25 13.54 20.98
CA LEU A 373 2.47 14.70 20.58
C LEU A 373 1.68 14.43 19.30
N LEU A 374 2.30 13.80 18.30
CA LEU A 374 1.62 13.47 17.05
C LEU A 374 0.44 12.52 17.29
N GLY A 375 0.63 11.50 18.12
CA GLY A 375 -0.42 10.58 18.54
C GLY A 375 -1.57 11.32 19.22
N ARG A 376 -1.27 12.14 20.22
CA ARG A 376 -2.25 12.96 20.95
C ARG A 376 -3.06 13.88 20.03
N LEU A 377 -2.41 14.58 19.10
CA LEU A 377 -3.10 15.47 18.17
C LEU A 377 -4.02 14.70 17.22
N ARG A 378 -3.59 13.51 16.77
CA ARG A 378 -4.40 12.66 15.90
C ARG A 378 -5.61 12.05 16.60
N LEU A 379 -5.60 11.92 17.94
CA LEU A 379 -6.79 11.53 18.72
C LEU A 379 -7.95 12.52 18.62
N GLY A 380 -7.68 13.78 18.27
CA GLY A 380 -8.72 14.80 18.09
C GLY A 380 -9.60 14.56 16.87
N ASN A 381 -9.17 13.75 15.91
CA ASN A 381 -9.91 13.45 14.68
C ASN A 381 -10.26 11.95 14.60
N PRO A 382 -11.55 11.57 14.63
CA PRO A 382 -11.98 10.17 14.52
C PRO A 382 -11.52 9.44 13.25
N ALA A 383 -11.21 10.17 12.17
CA ALA A 383 -10.67 9.59 10.93
C ALA A 383 -9.18 9.21 11.04
N TRP A 384 -8.48 9.71 12.06
CA TRP A 384 -7.05 9.48 12.28
C TRP A 384 -6.77 8.55 13.46
N SER A 385 -7.80 7.88 13.99
CA SER A 385 -7.68 6.96 15.13
C SER A 385 -6.58 5.92 14.93
N THR A 386 -6.50 5.27 13.76
CA THR A 386 -5.45 4.28 13.47
C THR A 386 -4.05 4.90 13.52
N ARG A 387 -3.87 6.03 12.83
CA ARG A 387 -2.61 6.79 12.82
C ARG A 387 -2.21 7.36 14.18
N ALA A 388 -3.18 7.57 15.07
CA ALA A 388 -2.93 7.97 16.45
C ALA A 388 -2.37 6.78 17.25
N VAL A 389 -2.98 5.59 17.13
CA VAL A 389 -2.49 4.36 17.77
C VAL A 389 -1.06 4.06 17.34
N GLU A 390 -0.77 4.09 16.03
CA GLU A 390 0.58 3.84 15.50
C GLU A 390 1.63 4.74 16.13
N ALA A 391 1.35 6.06 16.16
CA ALA A 391 2.26 7.02 16.76
C ALA A 391 2.48 6.76 18.27
N LEU A 392 1.42 6.40 19.00
CA LEU A 392 1.50 6.06 20.43
C LEU A 392 2.21 4.73 20.68
N GLN A 393 2.08 3.74 19.77
CA GLN A 393 2.81 2.47 19.82
C GLN A 393 4.31 2.66 19.54
N VAL A 394 4.67 3.58 18.65
CA VAL A 394 6.08 3.95 18.46
C VAL A 394 6.60 4.64 19.73
N ALA A 395 5.85 5.60 20.28
CA ALA A 395 6.23 6.28 21.53
C ALA A 395 6.41 5.29 22.71
N SER A 396 5.55 4.28 22.84
CA SER A 396 5.66 3.26 23.88
C SER A 396 6.87 2.33 23.68
N ARG A 397 7.31 2.09 22.43
CA ARG A 397 8.55 1.36 22.16
C ARG A 397 9.80 2.18 22.49
N ILE A 398 9.80 3.48 22.17
CA ILE A 398 10.93 4.38 22.45
C ILE A 398 11.12 4.57 23.96
N ARG A 399 10.03 4.72 24.72
CA ARG A 399 10.06 4.74 26.19
C ARG A 399 9.10 3.71 26.79
N PRO A 400 9.56 2.46 27.00
CA PRO A 400 8.73 1.36 27.51
C PRO A 400 8.15 1.57 28.93
N ARG A 401 8.71 2.52 29.69
CA ARG A 401 8.27 2.85 31.05
C ARG A 401 7.36 4.08 31.12
N ALA A 402 7.03 4.71 29.99
CA ALA A 402 6.12 5.85 29.99
C ALA A 402 4.66 5.36 29.99
N ALA A 403 3.87 5.86 30.93
CA ALA A 403 2.44 5.51 31.05
C ALA A 403 1.56 6.26 30.03
N GLU A 404 1.95 7.48 29.61
CA GLU A 404 1.07 8.33 28.80
C GLU A 404 0.65 7.71 27.45
N PRO A 405 1.53 7.05 26.68
CA PRO A 405 1.12 6.40 25.43
C PRO A 405 0.02 5.35 25.64
N TRP A 406 0.09 4.58 26.73
CA TRP A 406 -0.89 3.55 27.07
C TRP A 406 -2.22 4.17 27.49
N ALA A 407 -2.20 5.22 28.32
CA ALA A 407 -3.42 5.94 28.69
C ALA A 407 -4.13 6.55 27.46
N LEU A 408 -3.38 7.16 26.54
CA LEU A 408 -3.90 7.76 25.31
C LEU A 408 -4.47 6.71 24.33
N MET A 409 -3.85 5.53 24.23
CA MET A 409 -4.41 4.40 23.46
C MET A 409 -5.69 3.86 24.11
N GLY A 410 -5.71 3.75 25.44
CA GLY A 410 -6.88 3.33 26.22
C GLY A 410 -8.07 4.26 26.00
N GLU A 411 -7.85 5.57 26.07
CA GLU A 411 -8.85 6.59 25.80
C GLU A 411 -9.45 6.43 24.40
N LEU A 412 -8.62 6.18 23.39
CA LEU A 412 -9.11 5.98 22.04
C LEU A 412 -9.98 4.73 21.90
N TYR A 413 -9.54 3.61 22.49
CA TYR A 413 -10.30 2.36 22.46
C TYR A 413 -11.62 2.48 23.18
N ASP A 414 -11.65 3.20 24.30
CA ASP A 414 -12.86 3.48 25.08
C ASP A 414 -13.86 4.30 24.25
N ARG A 415 -13.41 5.39 23.61
CA ARG A 415 -14.26 6.20 22.69
C ARG A 415 -14.82 5.39 21.52
N LYS A 416 -14.13 4.34 21.07
CA LYS A 416 -14.58 3.45 19.98
C LYS A 416 -15.45 2.29 20.46
N GLY A 417 -15.66 2.13 21.78
CA GLY A 417 -16.45 1.06 22.38
C GLY A 417 -15.68 -0.27 22.55
N PHE A 418 -14.37 -0.28 22.32
CA PHE A 418 -13.51 -1.46 22.48
C PHE A 418 -13.06 -1.62 23.94
N ARG A 419 -14.00 -1.94 24.83
CA ARG A 419 -13.80 -1.97 26.29
C ARG A 419 -12.66 -2.88 26.75
N ALA A 420 -12.49 -4.05 26.15
CA ALA A 420 -11.40 -4.99 26.51
C ALA A 420 -10.01 -4.42 26.18
N ASN A 421 -9.85 -3.80 25.01
CA ASN A 421 -8.61 -3.15 24.60
C ASN A 421 -8.30 -1.93 25.47
N ALA A 422 -9.33 -1.13 25.78
CA ALA A 422 -9.23 0.00 26.69
C ALA A 422 -8.74 -0.46 28.08
N GLN A 423 -9.34 -1.51 28.64
CA GLN A 423 -8.95 -2.08 29.92
C GLN A 423 -7.49 -2.56 29.93
N GLY A 424 -7.05 -3.25 28.87
CA GLY A 424 -5.66 -3.68 28.75
C GLY A 424 -4.67 -2.50 28.72
N CYS A 425 -5.03 -1.42 28.02
CA CYS A 425 -4.19 -0.22 27.93
C CYS A 425 -4.16 0.57 29.23
N PHE A 426 -5.31 0.79 29.87
CA PHE A 426 -5.39 1.52 31.15
C PHE A 426 -4.72 0.77 32.29
N ARG A 427 -4.88 -0.56 32.37
CA ARG A 427 -4.13 -1.38 33.32
C ARG A 427 -2.63 -1.20 33.15
N ARG A 428 -2.14 -1.28 31.90
CA ARG A 428 -0.72 -1.09 31.63
C ARG A 428 -0.24 0.32 31.97
N ALA A 429 -1.07 1.34 31.77
CA ALA A 429 -0.75 2.71 32.16
C ALA A 429 -0.62 2.83 33.68
N LEU A 430 -1.58 2.29 34.46
CA LEU A 430 -1.58 2.29 35.92
C LEU A 430 -0.42 1.45 36.52
N GLU A 431 -0.05 0.33 35.88
CA GLU A 431 1.13 -0.46 36.26
C GLU A 431 2.44 0.35 36.15
N LEU A 432 2.51 1.26 35.16
CA LEU A 432 3.69 2.08 34.90
C LEU A 432 3.70 3.36 35.74
N ASP A 433 2.54 3.98 35.92
CA ASP A 433 2.31 5.16 36.75
C ASP A 433 0.92 5.10 37.40
N PRO A 434 0.82 4.76 38.69
CA PRO A 434 -0.46 4.71 39.40
C PRO A 434 -1.19 6.05 39.51
N SER A 435 -0.54 7.18 39.20
CA SER A 435 -1.14 8.51 39.25
C SER A 435 -1.74 8.97 37.91
N VAL A 436 -1.60 8.15 36.84
CA VAL A 436 -2.14 8.47 35.52
C VAL A 436 -3.66 8.49 35.56
N ALA A 437 -4.27 9.54 35.00
CA ALA A 437 -5.73 9.66 34.95
C ALA A 437 -6.32 8.62 33.97
N VAL A 438 -7.23 7.77 34.47
CA VAL A 438 -8.03 6.85 33.66
C VAL A 438 -9.52 7.02 33.98
N PRO A 439 -10.44 6.62 33.07
CA PRO A 439 -11.87 6.69 33.35
C PRO A 439 -12.28 5.79 34.53
N PRO A 440 -13.29 6.18 35.34
CA PRO A 440 -13.74 5.39 36.48
C PRO A 440 -14.24 4.02 36.04
N GLY A 441 -13.91 2.98 36.82
CA GLY A 441 -14.23 1.58 36.51
C GLY A 441 -13.15 0.84 35.71
N TYR A 442 -12.00 1.47 35.44
CA TYR A 442 -10.78 0.82 34.95
C TYR A 442 -9.67 0.72 36.01
N ASP A 443 -9.90 1.28 37.21
CA ASP A 443 -8.99 1.25 38.36
C ASP A 443 -9.12 -0.03 39.22
N ASP A 444 -10.17 -0.82 39.02
CA ASP A 444 -10.48 -1.98 39.87
C ASP A 444 -9.86 -3.29 39.34
N ASP A 445 -9.15 -3.97 40.23
CA ASP A 445 -8.66 -5.36 40.12
C ASP A 445 -9.81 -6.40 40.14
N GLU A 446 -10.88 -6.22 39.36
CA GLU A 446 -11.93 -7.23 39.16
C GLU A 446 -11.47 -8.38 38.21
N ALA A 447 -10.23 -8.85 38.37
CA ALA A 447 -9.67 -9.94 37.57
C ALA A 447 -9.16 -11.14 38.38
N ASP A 448 -9.41 -11.17 39.70
CA ASP A 448 -9.15 -12.38 40.51
C ASP A 448 -10.37 -13.33 40.56
N GLY A 449 -11.57 -12.86 40.21
CA GLY A 449 -12.81 -13.67 40.24
C GLY A 449 -13.10 -14.50 38.99
N LEU A 450 -12.38 -14.30 37.88
CA LEU A 450 -12.62 -15.00 36.60
C LEU A 450 -11.55 -16.06 36.26
N ARG A 451 -10.50 -16.19 37.08
CA ARG A 451 -9.43 -17.20 36.90
C ARG A 451 -9.81 -18.61 37.36
N GLU A 452 -10.92 -18.79 38.09
CA GLU A 452 -11.38 -20.12 38.54
C GLU A 452 -12.43 -20.78 37.61
N GLY A 453 -12.98 -20.05 36.63
CA GLY A 453 -14.07 -20.57 35.79
C GLY A 453 -13.64 -21.12 34.41
N GLN A 454 -12.46 -20.76 33.92
CA GLN A 454 -11.98 -21.16 32.58
C GLN A 454 -10.67 -21.93 32.68
N GLY A 455 -10.72 -23.08 33.36
CA GLY A 455 -9.75 -24.14 33.12
C GLY A 455 -9.89 -24.59 31.67
N GLY A 456 -9.04 -24.07 30.78
CA GLY A 456 -8.89 -24.53 29.41
C GLY A 456 -8.67 -26.05 29.36
N LEU A 457 -8.86 -26.64 28.18
CA LEU A 457 -8.76 -28.09 27.94
C LEU A 457 -7.54 -28.73 28.64
N MET A 458 -6.42 -28.01 28.70
CA MET A 458 -5.18 -28.40 29.38
C MET A 458 -5.27 -28.49 30.91
N GLY A 459 -6.06 -27.63 31.57
CA GLY A 459 -6.33 -27.72 33.01
C GLY A 459 -7.16 -28.94 33.38
N ARG A 460 -8.12 -29.32 32.53
CA ARG A 460 -8.93 -30.53 32.68
C ARG A 460 -8.11 -31.81 32.39
N LEU A 461 -7.21 -31.77 31.41
CA LEU A 461 -6.28 -32.87 31.10
C LEU A 461 -5.27 -33.11 32.23
N ARG A 462 -4.73 -32.06 32.85
CA ARG A 462 -3.81 -32.18 33.99
C ARG A 462 -4.49 -32.76 35.24
N ALA A 463 -5.76 -32.42 35.47
CA ALA A 463 -6.57 -32.98 36.56
C ALA A 463 -6.94 -34.47 36.34
N MET A 464 -7.09 -34.92 35.09
CA MET A 464 -7.28 -36.34 34.77
C MET A 464 -5.99 -37.14 34.91
N LEU A 465 -4.86 -36.62 34.42
CA LEU A 465 -3.57 -37.31 34.45
C LEU A 465 -2.92 -37.35 35.85
N GLY A 466 -3.35 -36.49 36.77
CA GLY A 466 -2.86 -36.45 38.15
C GLY A 466 -3.55 -37.40 39.14
N ARG A 467 -4.59 -38.14 38.72
CA ARG A 467 -5.33 -39.06 39.60
C ARG A 467 -4.93 -40.54 39.52
N GLU A 468 -3.99 -40.90 38.66
CA GLU A 468 -3.43 -42.25 38.59
C GLU A 468 -2.00 -42.27 39.15
N LYS A 469 -1.88 -42.07 40.47
CA LYS A 469 -0.79 -42.56 41.32
C LYS A 469 -1.13 -42.24 42.77
N GLY A 470 -1.84 -43.18 43.39
CA GLY A 470 -2.16 -43.23 44.81
C GLY A 470 -2.53 -44.66 45.14
#